data_AF-A0AAN5C3S7-F1
#
_entry.id   AF-A0AAN5C3S7-F1
#
_cell.length_a   1.000
_cell.length_b   1.000
_cell.length_c   1.000
_cell.angle_alpha   90.00
_cell.angle_beta   90.00
_cell.angle_gamma   90.00
#
_symmetry.space_group_name_H-M   'P 1'
#
loop_
_entity.id
_entity.type
_entity.pdbx_description
1 polymer ?
#
loop_
_entity_poly.entity_id
_entity_poly.type
_entity_poly.pdbx_seq_one_letter_code
_entity_poly.pdbx_strand_id
1 'polypeptide(L)'
;MAVEDGVALARSSSYMQSQEQLTEALTIFEKVRILRAGQMQEASLLNGQLWHFADGPLQEARDAAMAPEVEGLSFSHSPNQWSDPATQMWCYGYEAEREIDQAWAEREGSRKK
;
A
#
# COMPACT_ATOMS: atom_id res chain seq x y z
N MET A 1 -1.35 -5.55 -5.18
CA MET A 1 0.06 -5.27 -5.55
C MET A 1 0.33 -5.41 -7.03
N ALA A 2 0.48 -6.62 -7.61
CA ALA A 2 0.90 -6.75 -9.02
C ALA A 2 -0.01 -6.03 -10.05
N VAL A 3 -1.32 -5.97 -9.79
CA VAL A 3 -2.25 -5.21 -10.65
C VAL A 3 -1.96 -3.71 -10.60
N GLU A 4 -1.69 -3.15 -9.42
CA GLU A 4 -1.25 -1.75 -9.29
C GLU A 4 0.08 -1.51 -10.00
N ASP A 5 1.00 -2.49 -9.98
CA ASP A 5 2.28 -2.37 -10.69
C ASP A 5 2.05 -2.30 -12.21
N GLY A 6 1.13 -3.10 -12.74
CA GLY A 6 0.73 -3.02 -14.16
C GLY A 6 0.16 -1.64 -14.52
N VAL A 7 -0.73 -1.10 -13.69
CA VAL A 7 -1.31 0.23 -13.87
C VAL A 7 -0.25 1.32 -13.78
N ALA A 8 0.58 1.30 -12.74
CA ALA A 8 1.61 2.31 -12.51
C ALA A 8 2.67 2.32 -13.62
N LEU A 9 3.07 1.14 -14.11
CA LEU A 9 4.02 1.01 -15.21
C LEU A 9 3.42 1.59 -16.50
N ALA A 10 2.19 1.18 -16.85
CA ALA A 10 1.50 1.69 -18.03
C ALA A 10 1.32 3.22 -17.96
N ARG A 11 0.93 3.73 -16.78
CA ARG A 11 0.75 5.16 -16.57
C ARG A 11 2.06 5.92 -16.70
N SER A 12 3.14 5.44 -16.08
CA SER A 12 4.45 6.09 -16.18
C SER A 12 4.97 6.12 -17.61
N SER A 13 4.83 5.00 -18.33
CA SER A 13 5.21 4.92 -19.75
C SER A 13 4.36 5.84 -20.64
N SER A 14 3.11 6.14 -20.27
CA SER A 14 2.24 7.03 -21.06
C SER A 14 2.74 8.48 -21.15
N TYR A 15 3.62 8.91 -20.24
CA TYR A 15 4.26 10.22 -20.28
C TYR A 15 5.44 10.30 -21.26
N MET A 16 5.94 9.15 -21.73
CA MET A 16 7.06 9.12 -22.67
C MET A 16 6.66 9.68 -24.03
N GLN A 17 7.48 10.59 -24.55
CA GLN A 17 7.40 11.14 -25.90
C GLN A 17 8.39 10.50 -26.86
N SER A 18 9.40 9.79 -26.34
CA SER A 18 10.41 9.08 -27.12
C SER A 18 10.99 7.88 -26.35
N GLN A 19 11.69 6.99 -27.05
CA GLN A 19 12.26 5.77 -26.45
C GLN A 19 13.39 6.07 -25.46
N GLU A 20 14.08 7.20 -25.63
CA GLU A 20 15.18 7.64 -24.76
C GLU A 20 14.70 7.95 -23.33
N GLN A 21 13.40 8.20 -23.14
CA GLN A 21 12.80 8.45 -21.83
C GLN A 21 12.44 7.16 -21.06
N LEU A 22 12.72 5.97 -21.61
CA LEU A 22 12.37 4.70 -20.96
C LEU A 22 12.99 4.58 -19.57
N THR A 23 14.29 4.86 -19.43
CA THR A 23 14.99 4.81 -18.15
C THR A 23 14.37 5.76 -17.12
N GLU A 24 13.96 6.95 -17.55
CA GLU A 24 13.29 7.94 -16.70
C GLU A 24 11.91 7.44 -16.24
N ALA A 25 11.08 6.93 -17.15
CA ALA A 25 9.76 6.39 -16.82
C ALA A 25 9.83 5.19 -15.87
N LEU A 26 10.80 4.29 -16.06
CA LEU A 26 11.03 3.15 -15.17
C LEU A 26 11.53 3.60 -13.80
N THR A 27 12.38 4.62 -13.72
CA THR A 27 12.87 5.18 -12.45
C THR A 27 11.72 5.78 -11.63
N ILE A 28 10.80 6.50 -12.28
CA ILE A 28 9.62 7.06 -11.60
C ILE A 28 8.69 5.95 -11.12
N PHE A 29 8.42 4.95 -11.97
CA PHE A 29 7.64 3.77 -11.60
C PHE A 29 8.23 3.07 -10.37
N GLU A 30 9.52 2.75 -10.42
CA GLU A 30 10.24 2.08 -9.33
C GLU A 30 10.16 2.88 -8.04
N LYS A 31 10.46 4.20 -8.09
CA LYS A 31 10.42 5.08 -6.92
C LYS A 31 9.07 5.01 -6.19
N VAL A 32 7.96 5.05 -6.92
CA VAL A 32 6.62 5.01 -6.34
C VAL A 32 6.29 3.60 -5.83
N ARG A 33 6.57 2.58 -6.64
CA ARG A 33 6.10 1.22 -6.37
C ARG A 33 6.93 0.45 -5.37
N ILE A 34 8.24 0.68 -5.29
CA ILE A 34 9.09 0.01 -4.29
C ILE A 34 8.67 0.38 -2.87
N LEU A 35 8.34 1.65 -2.63
CA LEU A 35 7.87 2.13 -1.34
C LEU A 35 6.53 1.49 -0.98
N ARG A 36 5.56 1.54 -1.89
CA ARG A 36 4.21 1.03 -1.64
C ARG A 36 4.18 -0.49 -1.49
N ALA A 37 4.91 -1.22 -2.33
CA ALA A 37 5.03 -2.67 -2.21
C ALA A 37 5.70 -3.08 -0.88
N GLY A 38 6.76 -2.36 -0.47
CA GLY A 38 7.41 -2.58 0.82
C GLY A 38 6.48 -2.37 1.99
N GLN A 39 5.69 -1.28 1.99
CA GLN A 39 4.69 -1.02 3.02
C GLN A 39 3.65 -2.15 3.14
N MET A 40 3.20 -2.73 2.02
CA MET A 40 2.21 -3.83 2.07
C MET A 40 2.83 -5.11 2.59
N GLN A 41 4.09 -5.37 2.22
CA GLN A 41 4.84 -6.52 2.73
C GLN A 41 5.02 -6.42 4.25
N GLU A 42 5.43 -5.24 4.75
CA GLU A 42 5.62 -5.00 6.18
C GLU A 42 4.31 -5.14 6.97
N ALA A 43 3.22 -4.56 6.46
CA ALA A 43 1.89 -4.75 7.06
C ALA A 43 1.49 -6.23 7.07
N SER A 44 1.74 -6.97 5.99
CA SER A 44 1.43 -8.41 5.94
C SER A 44 2.25 -9.21 6.95
N LEU A 45 3.52 -8.86 7.15
CA LEU A 45 4.38 -9.48 8.15
C LEU A 45 3.86 -9.21 9.57
N LEU A 46 3.52 -7.97 9.87
CA LEU A 46 2.97 -7.58 11.18
C LEU A 46 1.64 -8.30 11.46
N ASN A 47 0.71 -8.32 10.50
CA ASN A 47 -0.55 -9.05 10.64
C ASN A 47 -0.31 -10.54 10.88
N GLY A 48 0.67 -11.12 10.18
CA GLY A 48 1.13 -12.49 10.41
C GLY A 48 1.59 -12.71 11.85
N GLN A 49 2.39 -11.81 12.42
CA GLN A 49 2.83 -11.91 13.81
C GLN A 49 1.65 -11.81 14.80
N LEU A 50 0.74 -10.85 14.58
CA LEU A 50 -0.44 -10.66 15.43
C LEU A 50 -1.30 -11.92 15.48
N TRP A 51 -1.59 -12.54 14.33
CA TRP A 51 -2.38 -13.77 14.27
C TRP A 51 -1.72 -14.96 14.97
N HIS A 52 -0.39 -15.01 14.98
CA HIS A 52 0.38 -16.14 15.50
C HIS A 52 1.03 -15.85 16.87
N PHE A 53 0.49 -14.91 17.66
CA PHE A 53 0.88 -14.84 19.06
C PHE A 53 0.70 -16.19 19.74
N ALA A 54 1.72 -16.62 20.48
CA ALA A 54 1.65 -17.80 21.32
C ALA A 54 0.60 -17.59 22.42
N ASP A 55 0.01 -18.69 22.86
CA ASP A 55 -0.96 -18.71 23.95
C ASP A 55 -0.43 -17.94 25.16
N GLY A 56 -1.22 -17.00 25.66
CA GLY A 56 -0.86 -16.15 26.78
C GLY A 56 -1.45 -14.75 26.71
N PRO A 57 -1.03 -13.85 27.62
CA PRO A 57 -1.72 -12.57 27.83
C PRO A 57 -1.83 -11.67 26.60
N LEU A 58 -0.83 -11.70 25.70
CA LEU A 58 -0.86 -10.91 24.46
C LEU A 58 -1.86 -11.47 23.43
N GLN A 59 -1.94 -12.79 23.33
CA GLN A 59 -2.91 -13.47 22.48
C GLN A 59 -4.33 -13.25 23.01
N GLU A 60 -4.55 -13.37 24.31
CA GLU A 60 -5.84 -13.07 24.96
C GLU A 60 -6.28 -11.62 24.73
N ALA A 61 -5.36 -10.66 24.87
CA ALA A 61 -5.65 -9.24 24.63
C ALA A 61 -6.01 -8.95 23.17
N ARG A 62 -5.30 -9.56 22.21
CA ARG A 62 -5.62 -9.47 20.79
C ARG A 62 -7.02 -10.03 20.51
N ASP A 63 -7.35 -11.20 21.03
CA ASP A 63 -8.63 -11.85 20.77
C ASP A 63 -9.80 -11.07 21.36
N ALA A 64 -9.64 -10.55 22.58
CA ALA A 64 -10.62 -9.65 23.17
C ALA A 64 -10.85 -8.38 22.32
N ALA A 65 -9.78 -7.83 21.74
CA ALA A 65 -9.88 -6.67 20.86
C ALA A 65 -10.45 -6.98 19.46
N MET A 66 -10.30 -8.22 18.97
CA MET A 66 -10.89 -8.68 17.70
C MET A 66 -12.32 -9.21 17.85
N ALA A 67 -12.80 -9.49 19.07
CA ALA A 67 -14.11 -10.11 19.30
C ALA A 67 -15.29 -9.37 18.62
N PRO A 68 -15.39 -8.02 18.65
CA PRO A 68 -16.48 -7.33 17.96
C PRO A 68 -16.50 -7.59 16.45
N GLU A 69 -15.34 -7.65 15.80
CA GLU A 69 -15.23 -7.99 14.38
C GLU A 69 -15.71 -9.42 14.12
N VAL A 70 -15.20 -10.39 14.88
CA VAL A 70 -15.49 -11.82 14.70
C VAL A 70 -16.98 -12.13 14.92
N GLU A 71 -17.60 -11.44 15.87
CA GLU A 71 -19.01 -11.59 16.19
C GLU A 71 -19.94 -10.80 15.25
N GLY A 72 -19.38 -10.06 14.28
CA GLY A 72 -20.16 -9.24 13.34
C GLY A 72 -20.82 -8.02 13.98
N LEU A 73 -20.31 -7.56 15.12
CA LEU A 73 -20.74 -6.34 15.79
C LEU A 73 -20.12 -5.12 15.11
N SER A 74 -20.63 -3.93 15.43
CA SER A 74 -20.02 -2.69 14.95
C SER A 74 -18.70 -2.44 15.67
N PHE A 75 -17.65 -2.14 14.90
CA PHE A 75 -16.33 -1.79 15.41
C PHE A 75 -15.73 -0.65 14.60
N SER A 76 -14.86 0.15 15.23
CA SER A 76 -14.10 1.22 14.57
C SER A 76 -12.62 0.88 14.38
N HIS A 77 -12.14 -0.15 15.09
CA HIS A 77 -10.77 -0.63 15.03
C HIS A 77 -10.76 -2.14 15.24
N SER A 78 -9.84 -2.83 14.58
CA SER A 78 -9.51 -4.22 14.88
C SER A 78 -8.00 -4.43 14.81
N PRO A 79 -7.41 -5.25 15.69
CA PRO A 79 -6.04 -5.75 15.50
C PRO A 79 -5.85 -6.52 14.18
N ASN A 80 -6.92 -7.08 13.60
CA ASN A 80 -6.86 -7.62 12.24
C ASN A 80 -6.74 -6.48 11.24
N GLN A 81 -5.54 -6.29 10.70
CA GLN A 81 -5.28 -5.21 9.73
C GLN A 81 -6.16 -5.33 8.48
N TRP A 82 -6.63 -6.53 8.15
CA TRP A 82 -7.47 -6.74 6.97
C TRP A 82 -8.95 -6.49 7.19
N SER A 83 -9.37 -6.27 8.44
CA SER A 83 -10.73 -5.90 8.79
C SER A 83 -10.82 -4.50 9.40
N ASP A 84 -9.71 -3.97 9.91
CA ASP A 84 -9.61 -2.60 10.40
C ASP A 84 -10.00 -1.59 9.30
N PRO A 85 -11.02 -0.73 9.52
CA PRO A 85 -11.53 0.15 8.48
C PRO A 85 -10.48 1.13 7.91
N ALA A 86 -9.60 1.65 8.76
CA ALA A 86 -8.55 2.57 8.33
C ALA A 86 -7.52 1.87 7.45
N THR A 87 -7.10 0.67 7.85
CA THR A 87 -6.12 -0.12 7.10
C THR A 87 -6.71 -0.64 5.79
N GLN A 88 -7.98 -1.06 5.75
CA GLN A 88 -8.66 -1.41 4.51
C GLN A 88 -8.71 -0.23 3.53
N MET A 89 -9.06 0.97 4.00
CA MET A 89 -9.07 2.16 3.15
C MET A 89 -7.69 2.48 2.58
N TRP A 90 -6.64 2.38 3.41
CA TRP A 90 -5.27 2.57 2.95
C TRP A 90 -4.78 1.45 2.01
N CYS A 91 -5.21 0.21 2.22
CA CYS A 91 -4.81 -0.94 1.39
C CYS A 91 -5.52 -0.91 0.03
N TYR A 92 -6.85 -0.84 0.05
CA TYR A 92 -7.71 -1.03 -1.12
C TYR A 92 -8.15 0.28 -1.80
N GLY A 93 -8.06 1.42 -1.10
CA GLY A 93 -8.32 2.75 -1.66
C GLY A 93 -7.11 3.39 -2.33
N TYR A 94 -6.02 2.65 -2.56
CA TYR A 94 -4.80 3.19 -3.14
C TYR A 94 -4.91 3.43 -4.65
N GLU A 95 -4.65 4.67 -5.08
CA GLU A 95 -4.79 5.12 -6.48
C GLU A 95 -3.42 5.17 -7.19
N ALA A 96 -2.98 4.03 -7.72
CA ALA A 96 -1.66 3.89 -8.34
C ALA A 96 -1.38 4.90 -9.47
N GLU A 97 -2.38 5.24 -10.29
CA GLU A 97 -2.22 6.25 -11.36
C GLU A 97 -1.94 7.64 -10.79
N ARG A 98 -2.70 8.06 -9.77
CA ARG A 98 -2.54 9.38 -9.15
C ARG A 98 -1.15 9.58 -8.56
N GLU A 99 -0.61 8.54 -7.92
CA GLU A 99 0.73 8.60 -7.31
C GLU A 99 1.83 8.72 -8.38
N ILE A 100 1.65 8.08 -9.54
CA ILE A 100 2.55 8.25 -10.69
C ILE A 100 2.44 9.66 -11.27
N ASP A 101 1.23 10.18 -11.44
CA ASP A 101 0.98 11.53 -11.96
C ASP A 101 1.65 12.60 -11.07
N GLN A 102 1.54 12.43 -9.75
CA GLN A 102 2.21 13.30 -8.79
C GLN A 102 3.74 13.21 -8.92
N ALA A 103 4.30 12.00 -9.00
CA ALA A 103 5.74 11.82 -9.12
C ALA A 103 6.30 12.46 -10.42
N TRP A 104 5.56 12.39 -11.52
CA TRP A 104 5.89 13.10 -12.76
C TRP A 104 5.81 14.62 -12.61
N ALA A 105 4.77 15.14 -11.95
CA ALA A 105 4.62 16.58 -11.71
C ALA A 105 5.75 17.16 -10.84
N GLU A 106 6.11 16.46 -9.76
CA GLU A 106 7.24 16.82 -8.89
C GLU A 106 8.56 16.84 -9.65
N ARG A 107 8.74 15.86 -10.54
CA ARG A 107 9.88 15.84 -11.43
C ARG A 107 9.86 17.12 -12.29
N GLU A 108 8.83 17.35 -13.09
CA GLU A 108 8.81 18.48 -14.04
C GLU A 108 9.01 19.83 -13.34
N GLY A 109 8.51 19.99 -12.11
CA GLY A 109 8.80 21.15 -11.26
C GLY A 109 10.28 21.28 -10.86
N SER A 110 10.98 20.17 -10.66
CA SER A 110 12.42 20.13 -10.35
C SER A 110 13.31 20.44 -11.55
N ARG A 111 12.86 20.16 -12.80
CA ARG A 111 13.57 20.54 -14.04
C ARG A 111 13.55 22.04 -14.32
N LYS A 112 12.55 22.76 -13.79
CA LYS A 112 12.31 24.19 -14.05
C LYS A 112 12.97 25.14 -13.04
N LYS A 113 13.57 24.60 -11.98
CA LYS A 113 14.36 25.34 -10.98
C LYS A 113 15.83 25.31 -11.35
#